data_AF-W0J4E9-F1
#
_entry.id   AF-W0J4E9-F1
#
_cell.length_a   1.000
_cell.length_b   1.000
_cell.length_c   1.000
_cell.angle_alpha   90.00
_cell.angle_beta   90.00
_cell.angle_gamma   90.00
#
_symmetry.space_group_name_H-M   'P 1'
#
loop_
_entity.id
_entity.type
_entity.pdbx_description
1 polymer ?
#
loop_
_entity_poly.entity_id
_entity_poly.type
_entity_poly.pdbx_seq_one_letter_code
_entity_poly.pdbx_strand_id
1 'polypeptide(L)'
;MKKLFSGGHLIFGTAASVSCLATALFVPRSAAQPAPVPGTPSAGPVAGEVTGIKNDPDGVATTLAFEILDVTDARGGLKTEFDSTVDDLAAKLKASGFPSEGIEAVRTALEKWFEREIRWEEIRPRLAQAYVRVFSAGELEELLAFYRTPAGRKAAARLPDLFLEAVTIRQEYAASKQEILNREVGLVLNKYKAR
;
A
#
# COMPACT_ATOMS: atom_id res chain seq x y z
N MET A 1 -7.28 25.19 -58.67
CA MET A 1 -8.56 25.00 -59.39
C MET A 1 -9.44 24.10 -58.52
N LYS A 2 -10.45 24.63 -57.79
CA LYS A 2 -11.91 24.57 -58.08
C LYS A 2 -12.34 23.14 -58.48
N LYS A 3 -13.22 22.41 -57.77
CA LYS A 3 -14.64 22.64 -57.36
C LYS A 3 -15.00 21.58 -56.28
N LEU A 4 -15.80 21.75 -55.21
CA LEU A 4 -17.16 22.29 -54.99
C LEU A 4 -18.30 21.61 -55.78
N PHE A 5 -18.99 20.64 -55.16
CA PHE A 5 -20.40 20.22 -55.38
C PHE A 5 -20.82 19.49 -54.09
N SER A 6 -21.68 20.02 -53.21
CA SER A 6 -23.10 20.41 -53.30
C SER A 6 -24.09 19.23 -53.31
N GLY A 7 -24.61 18.93 -52.11
CA GLY A 7 -26.04 18.85 -51.75
C GLY A 7 -27.00 17.98 -52.57
N GLY A 8 -27.63 17.02 -51.89
CA GLY A 8 -28.87 16.36 -52.33
C GLY A 8 -29.52 15.56 -51.20
N HIS A 9 -30.48 16.18 -50.50
CA HIS A 9 -31.42 15.52 -49.59
C HIS A 9 -32.48 14.77 -50.40
N LEU A 10 -32.81 13.53 -49.99
CA LEU A 10 -34.10 12.92 -50.28
C LEU A 10 -34.55 12.09 -49.09
N ILE A 11 -35.66 12.53 -48.51
CA ILE A 11 -36.36 11.97 -47.37
C ILE A 11 -37.50 11.10 -47.92
N PHE A 12 -37.50 9.81 -47.57
CA PHE A 12 -38.64 8.91 -47.41
C PHE A 12 -38.14 7.90 -46.35
N GLY A 13 -38.81 7.56 -45.26
CA GLY A 13 -40.23 7.47 -44.98
C GLY A 13 -40.39 6.25 -44.07
N THR A 14 -40.40 6.50 -42.76
CA THR A 14 -40.99 5.71 -41.66
C THR A 14 -41.27 4.21 -41.84
N ALA A 15 -40.60 3.38 -41.04
CA ALA A 15 -41.25 2.29 -40.31
C ALA A 15 -40.54 2.10 -38.97
N ALA A 16 -41.29 2.31 -37.89
CA ALA A 16 -40.83 2.19 -36.52
C ALA A 16 -40.54 0.72 -36.16
N SER A 17 -39.44 0.49 -35.45
CA SER A 17 -39.39 -0.62 -34.48
C SER A 17 -38.58 -0.17 -33.27
N VAL A 18 -39.25 -0.20 -32.13
CA VAL A 18 -38.77 0.18 -30.81
C VAL A 18 -38.03 -1.02 -30.21
N SER A 19 -36.77 -0.84 -29.81
CA SER A 19 -36.23 -1.37 -28.54
C SER A 19 -34.77 -0.94 -28.40
N CYS A 20 -34.47 0.08 -27.61
CA CYS A 20 -34.18 0.04 -26.17
C CYS A 20 -32.70 -0.26 -25.86
N LEU A 21 -32.11 0.70 -25.13
CA LEU A 21 -30.97 0.63 -24.21
C LEU A 21 -29.53 0.84 -24.73
N ALA A 22 -29.05 2.04 -24.37
CA ALA A 22 -27.79 2.30 -23.67
C ALA A 22 -26.48 2.26 -24.47
N THR A 23 -26.23 3.34 -25.21
CA THR A 23 -24.86 3.79 -25.47
C THR A 23 -24.30 4.41 -24.20
N ALA A 24 -23.53 3.64 -23.45
CA ALA A 24 -22.75 4.14 -22.32
C ALA A 24 -21.35 3.51 -22.35
N LEU A 25 -20.35 4.39 -22.38
CA LEU A 25 -18.98 4.20 -21.86
C LEU A 25 -17.98 3.44 -22.75
N PHE A 26 -17.41 4.20 -23.69
CA PHE A 26 -15.99 4.05 -24.03
C PHE A 26 -15.17 4.72 -22.92
N VAL A 27 -14.67 3.94 -21.97
CA VAL A 27 -13.65 4.36 -20.98
C VAL A 27 -12.31 3.81 -21.46
N PRO A 28 -11.27 4.64 -21.64
CA PRO A 28 -9.95 4.13 -21.96
C PRO A 28 -9.41 3.35 -20.77
N ARG A 29 -8.83 2.19 -21.07
CA ARG A 29 -8.19 1.24 -20.15
C ARG A 29 -7.09 1.96 -19.35
N SER A 30 -7.45 2.47 -18.18
CA SER A 30 -6.51 2.84 -17.13
C SER A 30 -5.64 1.62 -16.82
N ALA A 31 -4.34 1.84 -16.65
CA ALA A 31 -3.38 0.84 -16.21
C ALA A 31 -3.99 0.05 -15.04
N ALA A 32 -4.04 -1.27 -15.20
CA ALA A 32 -4.56 -2.16 -14.19
C ALA A 32 -3.84 -1.88 -12.87
N GLN A 33 -4.57 -1.35 -11.90
CA GLN A 33 -4.18 -1.52 -10.51
C GLN A 33 -3.99 -3.03 -10.29
N PRO A 34 -2.90 -3.48 -9.66
CA PRO A 34 -2.78 -4.88 -9.30
C PRO A 34 -4.02 -5.23 -8.47
N ALA A 35 -4.71 -6.29 -8.89
CA ALA A 35 -5.88 -6.78 -8.20
C ALA A 35 -5.56 -6.97 -6.70
N PRO A 36 -6.51 -6.68 -5.80
CA PRO A 36 -6.33 -7.00 -4.38
C PRO A 36 -6.03 -8.50 -4.28
N VAL A 37 -4.90 -8.81 -3.64
CA VAL A 37 -4.45 -10.19 -3.38
C VAL A 37 -5.59 -10.98 -2.73
N PRO A 38 -6.07 -12.07 -3.33
CA PRO A 38 -7.01 -12.98 -2.69
C PRO A 38 -6.30 -13.57 -1.47
N GLY A 39 -6.83 -13.29 -0.27
CA GLY A 39 -6.24 -13.78 0.97
C GLY A 39 -5.42 -12.77 1.76
N THR A 40 -5.57 -11.46 1.54
CA THR A 40 -5.50 -10.56 2.70
C THR A 40 -6.41 -11.18 3.76
N PRO A 41 -5.93 -11.48 4.99
CA PRO A 41 -6.87 -11.66 6.07
C PRO A 41 -7.72 -10.39 6.02
N SER A 42 -9.00 -10.54 5.73
CA SER A 42 -9.96 -9.60 6.27
C SER A 42 -9.62 -9.63 7.75
N ALA A 43 -8.92 -8.61 8.21
CA ALA A 43 -8.84 -8.31 9.63
C ALA A 43 -10.27 -7.91 9.99
N GLY A 44 -11.16 -8.91 10.04
CA GLY A 44 -12.28 -8.89 10.95
C GLY A 44 -11.69 -8.48 12.30
N PRO A 45 -12.42 -7.66 13.05
CA PRO A 45 -11.88 -7.04 14.24
C PRO A 45 -11.25 -8.14 15.09
N VAL A 46 -9.94 -8.03 15.33
CA VAL A 46 -9.35 -8.75 16.45
C VAL A 46 -10.23 -8.30 17.61
N ALA A 47 -11.00 -9.22 18.17
CA ALA A 47 -12.03 -8.93 19.15
C ALA A 47 -11.38 -8.53 20.49
N GLY A 48 -10.72 -7.38 20.48
CA GLY A 48 -10.60 -6.43 21.55
C GLY A 48 -11.36 -5.21 21.04
N GLU A 49 -12.57 -5.07 21.55
CA GLU A 49 -13.43 -3.90 21.46
C GLU A 49 -12.66 -2.59 21.17
N VAL A 50 -12.78 -2.06 19.94
CA VAL A 50 -12.36 -0.69 19.60
C VAL A 50 -13.42 0.25 20.18
N THR A 51 -13.54 0.27 21.51
CA THR A 51 -14.37 1.23 22.23
C THR A 51 -13.63 2.53 22.39
N GLY A 52 -14.10 3.52 21.64
CA GLY A 52 -13.97 4.92 21.98
C GLY A 52 -12.56 5.48 21.94
N ILE A 53 -12.48 6.79 21.82
CA ILE A 53 -11.28 7.51 22.25
C ILE A 53 -11.19 7.26 23.75
N LYS A 54 -10.35 6.30 24.17
CA LYS A 54 -10.03 6.09 25.58
C LYS A 54 -9.43 7.41 26.06
N ASN A 55 -10.11 8.05 27.01
CA ASN A 55 -9.70 9.29 27.65
C ASN A 55 -8.19 9.26 27.92
N ASP A 56 -7.46 10.24 27.40
CA ASP A 56 -6.10 10.58 27.80
C ASP A 56 -6.16 11.86 28.64
N PRO A 57 -6.77 11.81 29.85
CA PRO A 57 -7.21 13.01 30.56
C PRO A 57 -6.04 13.93 30.93
N ASP A 58 -4.81 13.42 30.95
CA ASP A 58 -3.61 14.13 31.37
C ASP A 58 -2.44 14.03 30.37
N GLY A 59 -2.65 13.50 29.16
CA GLY A 59 -1.56 13.31 28.17
C GLY A 59 -0.59 12.15 28.50
N VAL A 60 -0.91 11.33 29.49
CA VAL A 60 -0.10 10.19 29.96
C VAL A 60 0.03 9.15 28.86
N ALA A 61 -1.08 8.77 28.21
CA ALA A 61 -1.05 7.79 27.13
C ALA A 61 -0.22 8.31 25.94
N THR A 62 -0.36 9.60 25.62
CA THR A 62 0.43 10.25 24.58
C THR A 62 1.93 10.23 24.91
N THR A 63 2.30 10.50 26.16
CA THR A 63 3.70 10.47 26.62
C THR A 63 4.30 9.06 26.54
N LEU A 64 3.55 8.03 26.97
CA LEU A 64 4.00 6.65 26.85
C LEU A 64 4.15 6.21 25.38
N ALA A 65 3.22 6.61 24.51
CA ALA A 65 3.31 6.34 23.08
C ALA A 65 4.54 7.01 22.45
N PHE A 66 4.87 8.23 22.86
CA PHE A 66 6.11 8.91 22.47
C PHE A 66 7.36 8.14 22.89
N GLU A 67 7.40 7.64 24.12
CA GLU A 67 8.52 6.81 24.58
C GLU A 67 8.62 5.50 23.80
N ILE A 68 7.49 4.85 23.49
CA ILE A 68 7.45 3.64 22.64
C ILE A 68 8.06 3.93 21.26
N LEU A 69 7.67 5.02 20.60
CA LEU A 69 8.21 5.40 19.30
C LEU A 69 9.73 5.63 19.35
N ASP A 70 10.24 6.18 20.46
CA ASP A 70 11.67 6.42 20.61
C ASP A 70 12.44 5.10 20.89
N VAL A 71 11.95 4.23 21.78
CA VAL A 71 12.64 2.95 22.08
C VAL A 71 12.56 1.94 20.94
N THR A 72 11.59 2.09 20.05
CA THR A 72 11.45 1.28 18.83
C THR A 72 12.16 1.90 17.62
N ASP A 73 12.81 3.06 17.79
CA ASP A 73 13.48 3.81 16.74
C ASP A 73 12.60 4.09 15.51
N ALA A 74 11.36 4.52 15.74
CA ALA A 74 10.43 4.84 14.66
C ALA A 74 10.96 5.93 13.70
N ARG A 75 11.81 6.85 14.21
CA ARG A 75 12.50 7.86 13.40
C ARG A 75 13.55 7.21 12.49
N GLY A 76 14.40 6.33 13.02
CA GLY A 76 15.36 5.57 12.23
C GLY A 76 14.68 4.64 11.23
N GLY A 77 13.53 4.06 11.58
CA GLY A 77 12.68 3.29 10.67
C GLY A 77 12.22 4.11 9.47
N LEU A 78 11.75 5.35 9.68
CA LEU A 78 11.36 6.25 8.60
C LEU A 78 12.52 6.59 7.65
N LYS A 79 13.73 6.78 8.20
CA LYS A 79 14.94 7.03 7.40
C LYS A 79 15.36 5.78 6.62
N THR A 80 15.31 4.62 7.24
CA THR A 80 15.63 3.34 6.59
C THR A 80 14.70 3.05 5.41
N GLU A 81 13.40 3.29 5.57
CA GLU A 81 12.41 3.13 4.48
C GLU A 81 12.70 4.09 3.31
N PHE A 82 13.03 5.34 3.62
CA PHE A 82 13.44 6.31 2.62
C PHE A 82 14.71 5.88 1.89
N ASP A 83 15.73 5.42 2.62
CA ASP A 83 17.00 4.97 2.04
C ASP A 83 16.81 3.76 1.13
N SER A 84 15.97 2.80 1.53
CA SER A 84 15.58 1.66 0.69
C SER A 84 14.94 2.12 -0.63
N THR A 85 14.05 3.12 -0.57
CA THR A 85 13.43 3.71 -1.76
C THR A 85 14.46 4.41 -2.66
N VAL A 86 15.43 5.12 -2.07
CA VAL A 86 16.53 5.76 -2.80
C VAL A 86 17.42 4.71 -3.47
N ASP A 87 17.75 3.63 -2.78
CA ASP A 87 18.57 2.53 -3.29
C ASP A 87 17.88 1.81 -4.46
N ASP A 88 16.58 1.55 -4.34
CA ASP A 88 15.76 0.99 -5.42
C ASP A 88 15.73 1.89 -6.66
N LEU A 89 15.59 3.21 -6.45
CA LEU A 89 15.65 4.17 -7.55
C LEU A 89 17.04 4.19 -8.20
N ALA A 90 18.11 4.21 -7.40
CA ALA A 90 19.48 4.17 -7.87
C ALA A 90 19.75 2.90 -8.71
N ALA A 91 19.26 1.74 -8.25
CA ALA A 91 19.35 0.48 -9.00
C ALA A 91 18.63 0.55 -10.34
N LYS A 92 17.43 1.13 -10.39
CA LYS A 92 16.66 1.35 -11.63
C LYS A 92 17.38 2.29 -12.60
N LEU A 93 17.91 3.41 -12.11
CA LEU A 93 18.67 4.37 -12.92
C LEU A 93 19.92 3.71 -13.51
N LYS A 94 20.67 2.96 -12.70
CA LYS A 94 21.83 2.19 -13.16
C LYS A 94 21.46 1.20 -14.26
N ALA A 95 20.36 0.45 -14.08
CA ALA A 95 19.88 -0.51 -15.08
C ALA A 95 19.47 0.15 -16.41
N SER A 96 19.04 1.41 -16.37
CA SER A 96 18.71 2.19 -17.58
C SER A 96 19.93 2.76 -18.32
N GLY A 97 21.14 2.59 -17.78
CA GLY A 97 22.37 3.16 -18.32
C GLY A 97 22.63 4.61 -17.89
N PHE A 98 21.97 5.10 -16.84
CA PHE A 98 22.21 6.43 -16.31
C PHE A 98 23.63 6.55 -15.72
N PRO A 99 24.35 7.67 -15.93
CA PRO A 99 25.72 7.83 -15.42
C PRO A 99 25.80 7.75 -13.90
N SER A 100 26.83 7.09 -13.37
CA SER A 100 27.03 6.92 -11.92
C SER A 100 27.12 8.25 -11.16
N GLU A 101 27.80 9.24 -11.73
CA GLU A 101 27.87 10.59 -11.16
C GLU A 101 26.47 11.22 -11.00
N GLY A 102 25.59 11.01 -11.99
CA GLY A 102 24.21 11.45 -11.91
C GLY A 102 23.42 10.73 -10.82
N ILE A 103 23.65 9.43 -10.62
CA ILE A 103 23.00 8.64 -9.56
C ILE A 103 23.39 9.19 -8.17
N GLU A 104 24.67 9.48 -7.96
CA GLU A 104 25.15 10.07 -6.71
C GLU A 104 24.61 11.49 -6.49
N ALA A 105 24.48 12.28 -7.56
CA ALA A 105 23.83 13.59 -7.48
C ALA A 105 22.35 13.46 -7.10
N VAL A 106 21.63 12.47 -7.63
CA VAL A 106 20.24 12.18 -7.26
C VAL A 106 20.13 11.76 -5.80
N ARG A 107 20.99 10.83 -5.34
CA ARG A 107 21.05 10.41 -3.93
C ARG A 107 21.23 11.62 -3.01
N THR A 108 22.23 12.45 -3.29
CA THR A 108 22.52 13.66 -2.52
C THR A 108 21.33 14.64 -2.51
N ALA A 109 20.66 14.82 -3.65
CA ALA A 109 19.50 15.70 -3.74
C ALA A 109 18.32 15.20 -2.91
N LEU A 110 18.07 13.89 -2.93
CA LEU A 110 17.02 13.22 -2.17
C LEU A 110 17.31 13.26 -0.66
N GLU A 111 18.53 12.98 -0.23
CA GLU A 111 18.95 13.10 1.17
C GLU A 111 18.73 14.52 1.72
N LYS A 112 19.19 15.55 0.98
CA LYS A 112 18.96 16.96 1.36
C LYS A 112 17.49 17.32 1.41
N TRP A 113 16.70 16.77 0.49
CA TRP A 113 15.25 16.95 0.50
C TRP A 113 14.63 16.30 1.74
N PHE A 114 15.01 15.08 2.09
CA PHE A 114 14.50 14.39 3.28
C PHE A 114 14.83 15.19 4.54
N GLU A 115 16.07 15.60 4.70
CA GLU A 115 16.51 16.43 5.82
C GLU A 115 15.78 17.78 5.89
N ARG A 116 15.36 18.35 4.75
CA ARG A 116 14.68 19.64 4.69
C ARG A 116 13.15 19.54 4.79
N GLU A 117 12.52 18.47 4.34
CA GLU A 117 11.05 18.40 4.29
C GLU A 117 10.48 17.45 5.33
N ILE A 118 11.21 16.40 5.72
CA ILE A 118 10.71 15.44 6.70
C ILE A 118 11.06 15.94 8.10
N ARG A 119 10.01 16.31 8.84
CA ARG A 119 10.09 16.83 10.20
C ARG A 119 9.53 15.82 11.17
N TRP A 120 10.37 15.30 12.06
CA TRP A 120 9.98 14.29 13.05
C TRP A 120 8.90 14.84 13.99
N GLU A 121 9.01 16.12 14.33
CA GLU A 121 8.12 16.85 15.22
C GLU A 121 6.68 16.94 14.66
N GLU A 122 6.51 16.86 13.34
CA GLU A 122 5.20 16.91 12.69
C GLU A 122 4.53 15.53 12.61
N ILE A 123 5.32 14.47 12.43
CA ILE A 123 4.79 13.11 12.25
C ILE A 123 4.67 12.34 13.56
N ARG A 124 5.58 12.55 14.52
CA ARG A 124 5.59 11.85 15.82
C ARG A 124 4.25 11.95 16.57
N PRO A 125 3.58 13.12 16.67
CA PRO A 125 2.26 13.21 17.30
C PRO A 125 1.19 12.34 16.64
N ARG A 126 1.21 12.24 15.30
CA ARG A 126 0.25 11.43 14.54
C ARG A 126 0.50 9.94 14.76
N LEU A 127 1.76 9.53 14.83
CA LEU A 127 2.13 8.16 15.16
C LEU A 127 1.71 7.80 16.59
N ALA A 128 1.97 8.68 17.56
CA ALA A 128 1.55 8.47 18.95
C ALA A 128 0.03 8.34 19.08
N GLN A 129 -0.73 9.17 18.35
CA GLN A 129 -2.19 9.09 18.32
C GLN A 129 -2.69 7.73 17.78
N ALA A 130 -1.96 7.09 16.87
CA ALA A 130 -2.30 5.76 16.40
C ALA A 130 -2.23 4.71 17.52
N TYR A 131 -1.26 4.83 18.43
CA TYR A 131 -1.14 3.98 19.63
C TYR A 131 -2.26 4.27 20.63
N VAL A 132 -2.49 5.55 20.98
CA VAL A 132 -3.51 5.96 21.97
C VAL A 132 -4.94 5.57 21.54
N ARG A 133 -5.20 5.47 20.23
CA ARG A 133 -6.49 5.00 19.71
C ARG A 133 -6.75 3.51 19.99
N VAL A 134 -5.71 2.71 20.22
CA VAL A 134 -5.79 1.25 20.34
C VAL A 134 -5.52 0.78 21.76
N PHE A 135 -4.57 1.41 22.43
CA PHE A 135 -4.10 1.00 23.75
C PHE A 135 -4.46 2.04 24.81
N SER A 136 -4.88 1.57 25.98
CA SER A 136 -4.96 2.40 27.19
C SER A 136 -3.57 2.77 27.72
N ALA A 137 -3.51 3.73 28.64
CA ALA A 137 -2.26 4.10 29.30
C ALA A 137 -1.56 2.91 29.98
N GLY A 138 -2.31 2.05 30.69
CA GLY A 138 -1.74 0.87 31.34
C GLY A 138 -1.16 -0.15 30.35
N GLU A 139 -1.87 -0.39 29.23
CA GLU A 139 -1.37 -1.28 28.16
C GLU A 139 -0.11 -0.70 27.47
N LEU A 140 -0.04 0.62 27.29
CA LEU A 140 1.15 1.29 26.76
C LEU A 140 2.33 1.21 27.73
N GLU A 141 2.08 1.31 29.04
CA GLU A 141 3.11 1.14 30.07
C GLU A 141 3.71 -0.27 30.04
N GLU A 142 2.86 -1.30 29.98
CA GLU A 142 3.30 -2.70 29.84
C GLU A 142 4.08 -2.93 28.55
N LEU A 143 3.60 -2.38 27.43
CA LEU A 143 4.26 -2.49 26.14
C LEU A 143 5.64 -1.81 26.14
N LEU A 144 5.74 -0.63 26.74
CA LEU A 144 7.00 0.08 26.92
C LEU A 144 7.97 -0.70 27.82
N ALA A 145 7.47 -1.28 28.92
CA ALA A 145 8.27 -2.13 29.80
C ALA A 145 8.85 -3.33 29.05
N PHE A 146 8.06 -3.97 28.17
CA PHE A 146 8.55 -5.03 27.30
C PHE A 146 9.65 -4.54 26.35
N TYR A 147 9.44 -3.44 25.62
CA TYR A 147 10.43 -2.92 24.66
C TYR A 147 11.74 -2.48 25.33
N ARG A 148 11.73 -2.15 26.63
CA ARG A 148 12.94 -1.89 27.42
C ARG A 148 13.76 -3.14 27.74
N THR A 149 13.23 -4.34 27.56
CA THR A 149 14.01 -5.58 27.75
C THR A 149 14.95 -5.85 26.56
N PRO A 150 16.02 -6.66 26.73
CA PRO A 150 16.87 -7.08 25.60
C PRO A 150 16.09 -7.80 24.50
N ALA A 151 15.12 -8.64 24.88
CA ALA A 151 14.26 -9.35 23.93
C ALA A 151 13.33 -8.38 23.20
N GLY A 152 12.73 -7.42 23.90
CA GLY A 152 11.86 -6.40 23.32
C GLY A 152 12.58 -5.49 22.33
N ARG A 153 13.80 -5.03 22.64
CA ARG A 153 14.62 -4.28 21.68
C ARG A 153 14.95 -5.09 20.43
N LYS A 154 15.30 -6.37 20.60
CA LYS A 154 15.52 -7.27 19.46
C LYS A 154 14.24 -7.46 18.64
N ALA A 155 13.09 -7.57 19.30
CA ALA A 155 11.80 -7.71 18.64
C ALA A 155 11.46 -6.45 17.82
N ALA A 156 11.62 -5.25 18.38
CA ALA A 156 11.43 -3.99 17.64
C ALA A 156 12.29 -3.92 16.38
N ALA A 157 13.56 -4.34 16.48
CA ALA A 157 14.49 -4.28 15.36
C ALA A 157 14.31 -5.38 14.31
N ARG A 158 13.78 -6.56 14.67
CA ARG A 158 13.84 -7.78 13.81
C ARG A 158 12.49 -8.35 13.41
N LEU A 159 11.41 -8.04 14.13
CA LEU A 159 10.09 -8.50 13.72
C LEU A 159 9.67 -7.95 12.35
N PRO A 160 9.94 -6.68 11.97
CA PRO A 160 9.65 -6.20 10.62
C PRO A 160 10.31 -7.05 9.52
N ASP A 161 11.60 -7.38 9.67
CA ASP A 161 12.34 -8.24 8.74
C ASP A 161 11.68 -9.63 8.62
N LEU A 162 11.33 -10.24 9.76
CA LEU A 162 10.65 -11.55 9.79
C LEU A 162 9.27 -11.50 9.14
N PHE A 163 8.53 -10.40 9.29
CA PHE A 163 7.24 -10.23 8.60
C PHE A 163 7.42 -10.17 7.08
N LEU A 164 8.45 -9.48 6.58
CA LEU A 164 8.77 -9.42 5.15
C LEU A 164 9.17 -10.81 4.63
N GLU A 165 10.03 -11.52 5.34
CA GLU A 165 10.40 -12.91 5.01
C GLU A 165 9.16 -13.82 4.94
N ALA A 166 8.26 -13.70 5.93
CA ALA A 166 7.03 -14.48 5.95
C ALA A 166 6.09 -14.16 4.77
N VAL A 167 6.07 -12.91 4.28
CA VAL A 167 5.31 -12.54 3.07
C VAL A 167 5.90 -13.26 1.85
N THR A 168 7.22 -13.25 1.67
CA THR A 168 7.91 -13.93 0.57
C THR A 168 7.60 -15.42 0.56
N ILE A 169 7.72 -16.10 1.71
CA ILE A 169 7.41 -17.53 1.83
C ILE A 169 5.97 -17.84 1.40
N ARG A 170 4.99 -17.00 1.82
CA ARG A 170 3.58 -17.20 1.44
C ARG A 170 3.36 -16.99 -0.06
N GLN A 171 4.03 -16.02 -0.68
CA GLN A 171 3.93 -15.76 -2.11
C GLN A 171 4.51 -16.91 -2.93
N GLU A 172 5.67 -17.43 -2.54
CA GLU A 172 6.29 -18.59 -3.17
C GLU A 172 5.40 -19.84 -3.06
N TYR A 173 4.86 -20.07 -1.86
CA TYR A 173 3.93 -21.17 -1.63
C TYR A 173 2.68 -21.04 -2.53
N ALA A 174 2.06 -19.86 -2.59
CA ALA A 174 0.90 -19.61 -3.44
C ALA A 174 1.24 -19.81 -4.93
N ALA A 175 2.38 -19.30 -5.40
CA ALA A 175 2.85 -19.49 -6.78
C ALA A 175 3.02 -20.98 -7.12
N SER A 176 3.52 -21.80 -6.18
CA SER A 176 3.65 -23.26 -6.37
C SER A 176 2.32 -23.99 -6.60
N LYS A 177 1.20 -23.38 -6.19
CA LYS A 177 -0.15 -23.95 -6.35
C LYS A 177 -0.88 -23.44 -7.60
N GLN A 178 -0.30 -22.48 -8.33
CA GLN A 178 -0.99 -21.81 -9.44
C GLN A 178 -1.38 -22.78 -10.57
N GLU A 179 -0.54 -23.77 -10.88
CA GLU A 179 -0.87 -24.74 -11.93
C GLU A 179 -2.06 -25.64 -11.55
N ILE A 180 -2.10 -26.10 -10.28
CA ILE A 180 -3.20 -26.91 -9.75
C ILE A 180 -4.50 -26.11 -9.80
N LEU A 181 -4.46 -24.85 -9.32
CA LEU A 181 -5.61 -23.95 -9.37
C LEU A 181 -6.11 -23.75 -10.81
N ASN A 182 -5.21 -23.48 -11.76
CA ASN A 182 -5.57 -23.29 -13.17
C ASN A 182 -6.26 -24.54 -13.76
N ARG A 183 -5.77 -25.72 -13.40
CA ARG A 183 -6.36 -27.00 -13.82
C ARG A 183 -7.77 -27.16 -13.28
N GLU A 184 -7.97 -26.94 -11.99
CA GLU A 184 -9.28 -27.08 -11.34
C GLU A 184 -10.31 -26.09 -11.90
N VAL A 185 -9.92 -24.82 -12.05
CA VAL A 185 -10.77 -23.80 -12.68
C VAL A 185 -11.11 -24.19 -14.12
N GLY A 186 -10.13 -24.69 -14.88
CA GLY A 186 -10.33 -25.15 -16.26
C GLY A 186 -11.37 -26.28 -16.37
N LEU A 187 -11.33 -27.25 -15.45
CA LEU A 187 -12.31 -28.35 -15.41
C LEU A 187 -13.73 -27.83 -15.18
N VAL A 188 -13.91 -26.88 -14.25
CA VAL A 188 -15.21 -26.26 -13.99
C VAL A 188 -15.71 -25.49 -15.21
N LEU A 189 -14.86 -24.66 -15.83
CA LEU A 189 -15.24 -23.86 -16.99
C LEU A 189 -15.66 -24.74 -18.18
N ASN A 190 -14.93 -25.82 -18.46
CA ASN A 190 -15.24 -26.74 -19.55
C ASN A 190 -16.59 -27.43 -19.36
N LYS A 191 -16.95 -27.79 -18.12
CA LYS A 191 -18.25 -28.40 -17.79
C LYS A 191 -19.44 -27.52 -18.20
N TYR A 192 -19.30 -26.19 -18.11
CA TYR A 192 -20.38 -25.25 -18.43
C TYR A 192 -20.35 -24.72 -19.87
N LYS A 193 -19.23 -24.85 -20.59
CA LYS A 193 -19.16 -24.55 -22.02
C LYS A 193 -19.76 -25.64 -22.91
N ALA A 194 -19.85 -26.87 -22.40
CA ALA A 194 -20.39 -28.01 -23.12
C ALA A 194 -21.92 -28.17 -22.99
N ARG A 195 -22.61 -27.14 -22.47
CA ARG A 195 -24.08 -27.04 -22.38
C ARG A 195 -24.57 -25.94 -23.31
#